data_AF-A0A183Q801-F1
#
_entry.id   AF-A0A183Q801-F1
#
_cell.length_a   1.000
_cell.length_b   1.000
_cell.length_c   1.000
_cell.angle_alpha   90.00
_cell.angle_beta   90.00
_cell.angle_gamma   90.00
#
_symmetry.space_group_name_H-M   'P 1'
#
loop_
_entity.id
_entity.type
_entity.pdbx_description
1 polymer ?
#
loop_
_entity_poly.entity_id
_entity_poly.type
_entity_poly.pdbx_seq_one_letter_code
_entity_poly.pdbx_strand_id
1 'polypeptide(L)'
;MNPSDIEAAHTDHLIDVNRPTTKEIRVAIRQIKSGKAAGPDNIPAEALKSDIEVTTNMLHLLLKRIWEEEQVPMDWKKGHLVRIPKKDLSK
;
A
#
# COMPACT_ATOMS: atom_id res chain seq x y z
N MET A 1 -20.48 -18.21 -39.16
CA MET A 1 -20.19 -17.66 -37.83
C MET A 1 -18.79 -17.11 -37.87
N ASN A 2 -18.61 -15.80 -37.70
CA ASN A 2 -17.27 -15.23 -37.56
C ASN A 2 -16.82 -15.43 -36.11
N PRO A 3 -15.60 -15.94 -35.86
CA PRO A 3 -15.04 -15.87 -34.53
C PRO A 3 -14.86 -14.38 -34.19
N SER A 4 -15.40 -13.94 -33.06
CA SER A 4 -15.09 -12.61 -32.55
C SER A 4 -13.62 -12.59 -32.16
N ASP A 5 -12.81 -11.84 -32.91
CA ASP A 5 -11.44 -11.52 -32.55
C ASP A 5 -11.49 -10.65 -31.28
N ILE A 6 -11.37 -11.29 -30.12
CA ILE A 6 -11.14 -10.60 -28.86
C ILE A 6 -9.68 -10.17 -28.90
N GLU A 7 -9.46 -8.91 -29.28
CA GLU A 7 -8.19 -8.24 -29.14
C GLU A 7 -7.81 -8.24 -27.65
N ALA A 8 -6.92 -9.16 -27.27
CA ALA A 8 -6.39 -9.20 -25.92
C ALA A 8 -5.60 -7.91 -25.70
N ALA A 9 -6.14 -7.00 -24.88
CA ALA A 9 -5.40 -5.84 -24.42
C ALA A 9 -4.16 -6.33 -23.64
N HIS A 10 -3.06 -6.53 -24.35
CA HIS A 10 -1.73 -6.64 -23.76
C HIS A 10 -1.33 -5.24 -23.34
N THR A 11 -2.01 -4.74 -22.31
CA THR A 11 -1.38 -3.75 -21.46
C THR A 11 -0.30 -4.54 -20.73
N ASP A 12 0.89 -4.59 -21.33
CA ASP A 12 2.11 -4.84 -20.56
C ASP A 12 2.13 -3.76 -19.48
N HIS A 13 1.50 -4.07 -18.35
CA HIS A 13 1.69 -3.35 -17.11
C HIS A 13 3.13 -3.63 -16.76
N LEU A 14 4.04 -2.79 -17.27
CA LEU A 14 5.45 -2.83 -16.93
C LEU A 14 5.54 -2.64 -15.42
N ILE A 15 5.67 -3.75 -14.70
CA ILE A 15 5.94 -3.73 -13.29
C ILE A 15 7.37 -3.21 -13.17
N ASP A 16 7.52 -2.06 -12.55
CA ASP A 16 8.83 -1.50 -12.27
C ASP A 16 9.55 -2.43 -11.28
N VAL A 17 10.60 -3.10 -11.76
CA VAL A 17 11.47 -4.00 -10.98
C VAL A 17 12.71 -3.27 -10.44
N ASN A 18 12.73 -1.94 -10.47
CA ASN A 18 13.79 -1.18 -9.84
C ASN A 18 13.62 -1.14 -8.33
N ARG A 19 14.74 -0.86 -7.65
CA ARG A 19 14.76 -0.66 -6.22
C ARG A 19 13.83 0.51 -5.82
N PRO A 20 13.03 0.38 -4.75
CA PRO A 20 12.19 1.47 -4.24
C PRO A 20 12.99 2.74 -3.96
N THR A 21 12.52 3.90 -4.44
CA THR A 21 13.21 5.18 -4.21
C THR A 21 12.62 5.97 -3.05
N THR A 22 13.45 6.77 -2.38
CA THR A 22 12.97 7.70 -1.32
C THR A 22 11.98 8.74 -1.86
N LYS A 23 12.08 9.09 -3.16
CA LYS A 23 11.16 10.02 -3.81
C LYS A 23 9.76 9.41 -3.94
N GLU A 24 9.65 8.18 -4.42
CA GLU A 24 8.38 7.45 -4.48
C GLU A 24 7.74 7.34 -3.11
N ILE A 25 8.50 6.91 -2.10
CA ILE A 25 8.01 6.73 -0.73
C ILE A 25 7.50 8.05 -0.16
N ARG A 26 8.24 9.15 -0.36
CA ARG A 26 7.83 10.49 0.08
C ARG A 26 6.52 10.93 -0.56
N VAL A 27 6.35 10.68 -1.87
CA VAL A 27 5.12 10.99 -2.61
C VAL A 27 3.97 10.14 -2.08
N ALA A 28 4.20 8.84 -1.86
CA ALA A 28 3.20 7.93 -1.31
C ALA A 28 2.72 8.39 0.07
N ILE A 29 3.62 8.71 1.01
CA ILE A 29 3.27 9.21 2.35
C ILE A 29 2.39 10.45 2.27
N ARG A 30 2.71 11.41 1.38
CA ARG A 30 1.89 12.62 1.17
C ARG A 30 0.48 12.31 0.67
N GLN A 31 0.33 11.26 -0.12
CA GLN A 31 -0.95 10.86 -0.72
C GLN A 31 -1.83 9.99 0.20
N ILE A 32 -1.29 9.42 1.29
CA ILE A 32 -2.08 8.63 2.25
C ILE A 32 -3.27 9.47 2.75
N LYS A 33 -4.46 8.89 2.85
CA LYS A 33 -5.65 9.61 3.35
C LYS A 33 -5.62 9.71 4.87
N SER A 34 -5.81 10.93 5.37
CA SER A 34 -6.01 11.20 6.80
C SER A 34 -7.44 10.85 7.25
N GLY A 35 -7.65 10.70 8.56
CA GLY A 35 -8.95 10.38 9.16
C GLY A 35 -9.42 8.94 8.92
N LYS A 36 -8.48 8.02 8.65
CA LYS A 36 -8.76 6.58 8.55
C LYS A 36 -8.42 5.90 9.88
N ALA A 37 -9.10 4.80 10.17
CA ALA A 37 -8.78 3.98 11.34
C ALA A 37 -7.35 3.44 11.20
N ALA A 38 -6.59 3.49 12.30
CA ALA A 38 -5.29 2.86 12.36
C ALA A 38 -5.42 1.33 12.21
N GLY A 39 -4.36 0.70 11.70
CA GLY A 39 -4.28 -0.75 11.66
C GLY A 39 -4.09 -1.35 13.05
N PRO A 40 -3.92 -2.68 13.16
CA PRO A 40 -3.58 -3.36 14.41
C PRO A 40 -2.29 -2.85 15.08
N ASP A 41 -1.43 -2.17 14.32
CA ASP A 41 -0.21 -1.51 14.79
C ASP A 41 -0.47 -0.21 15.58
N ASN A 42 -1.71 0.30 15.57
CA ASN A 42 -2.12 1.57 16.15
C ASN A 42 -1.38 2.80 15.57
N ILE A 43 -0.84 2.70 14.34
CA ILE A 43 -0.14 3.80 13.67
C ILE A 43 -1.12 4.51 12.73
N PRO A 44 -1.58 5.73 13.05
CA PRO A 44 -2.46 6.48 12.16
C PRO A 44 -1.66 7.10 10.99
N ALA A 45 -2.35 7.41 9.89
CA ALA A 45 -1.75 8.07 8.73
C ALA A 45 -1.10 9.43 9.07
N GLU A 46 -1.67 10.12 10.06
CA GLU A 46 -1.18 11.39 10.60
C GLU A 46 0.21 11.26 11.23
N ALA A 47 0.49 10.13 11.89
CA ALA A 47 1.80 9.89 12.48
C ALA A 47 2.87 9.76 11.38
N LEU A 48 2.57 9.03 10.31
CA LEU A 48 3.47 8.89 9.14
C LEU A 48 3.71 10.23 8.43
N LYS A 49 2.76 11.17 8.52
CA LYS A 49 2.87 12.50 7.92
C LYS A 49 3.52 13.54 8.84
N SER A 50 3.62 13.27 10.14
CA SER A 50 4.11 14.24 11.13
C SER A 50 5.57 14.63 10.88
N ASP A 51 6.40 13.65 10.53
CA ASP A 51 7.76 13.84 10.05
C ASP A 51 7.98 12.97 8.81
N ILE A 52 7.78 13.59 7.65
CA ILE A 52 7.89 12.92 6.36
C ILE A 52 9.32 12.47 6.10
N GLU A 53 10.33 13.21 6.52
CA GLU A 53 11.73 12.89 6.23
C GLU A 53 12.17 11.67 7.04
N VAL A 54 11.94 11.68 8.34
CA VAL A 54 12.24 10.55 9.22
C VAL A 54 11.47 9.31 8.79
N THR A 55 10.16 9.45 8.53
CA THR A 55 9.33 8.31 8.09
C THR A 55 9.77 7.77 6.72
N THR A 56 10.14 8.64 5.77
CA THR A 56 10.67 8.21 4.47
C THR A 56 11.95 7.42 4.64
N ASN A 57 12.88 7.87 5.48
CA ASN A 57 14.16 7.19 5.68
C ASN A 57 13.98 5.82 6.36
N MET A 58 13.10 5.72 7.36
CA MET A 58 12.78 4.45 8.02
C MET A 58 12.13 3.46 7.05
N LEU A 59 11.12 3.89 6.30
CA LEU A 59 10.43 3.02 5.33
C LEU A 59 11.35 2.63 4.18
N HIS A 60 12.20 3.54 3.69
CA HIS A 60 13.16 3.22 2.65
C HIS A 60 14.14 2.14 3.08
N LEU A 61 14.66 2.18 4.31
CA LEU A 61 15.54 1.13 4.84
C LEU A 61 14.82 -0.23 4.90
N LEU A 62 13.58 -0.26 5.39
CA LEU A 62 12.78 -1.49 5.47
C LEU A 62 12.49 -2.07 4.08
N LEU A 63 11.99 -1.24 3.16
CA LEU A 63 11.64 -1.66 1.79
C LEU A 63 12.88 -2.09 1.01
N LYS A 64 14.01 -1.39 1.19
CA LYS A 64 15.33 -1.80 0.67
C LYS A 64 15.68 -3.20 1.11
N ARG A 65 15.53 -3.50 2.41
CA ARG A 65 15.86 -4.82 2.97
C ARG A 65 14.96 -5.92 2.42
N ILE A 66 13.65 -5.68 2.37
CA ILE A 66 12.68 -6.63 1.79
C ILE A 66 13.00 -6.91 0.31
N TRP A 67 13.39 -5.87 -0.43
CA TRP A 67 13.78 -5.99 -1.83
C TRP A 67 15.07 -6.81 -2.01
N GLU A 68 16.09 -6.62 -1.14
CA GLU A 68 17.37 -7.34 -1.22
C GLU A 68 17.28 -8.79 -0.72
N GLU A 69 16.50 -9.04 0.33
CA GLU A 69 16.36 -10.38 0.93
C GLU A 69 15.28 -11.22 0.26
N GLU A 70 14.40 -10.61 -0.55
CA GLU A 70 13.19 -11.22 -1.14
C GLU A 70 12.24 -11.83 -0.08
N GLN A 71 12.35 -11.38 1.17
CA GLN A 71 11.60 -11.92 2.31
C GLN A 71 10.62 -10.88 2.86
N VAL A 72 9.34 -11.22 2.82
CA VAL A 72 8.27 -10.39 3.40
C VAL A 72 7.97 -10.80 4.85
N PRO A 73 7.67 -9.85 5.75
CA PRO A 73 7.26 -10.15 7.12
C PRO A 73 6.05 -11.11 7.16
N MET A 74 6.10 -12.10 8.05
CA MET A 74 5.01 -13.07 8.19
C MET A 74 3.67 -12.41 8.57
N ASP A 75 3.72 -11.31 9.33
CA ASP A 75 2.52 -10.54 9.69
C ASP A 75 1.80 -9.96 8.47
N TRP A 76 2.52 -9.64 7.38
CA TRP A 76 1.91 -9.13 6.14
C TRP A 76 1.14 -10.22 5.39
N LYS A 77 1.44 -11.50 5.65
CA LYS A 77 0.68 -12.64 5.11
C LYS A 77 -0.61 -12.91 5.89
N LYS A 78 -0.85 -12.20 7.00
CA LYS A 78 -2.01 -12.38 7.87
C LYS A 78 -3.02 -11.24 7.71
N GLY A 79 -4.21 -11.56 7.22
CA GLY A 79 -5.33 -10.60 7.17
C GLY A 79 -6.04 -10.46 8.51
N HIS A 80 -6.30 -9.22 8.95
CA HIS A 80 -7.16 -8.91 10.09
C HIS A 80 -8.48 -8.29 9.59
N LEU A 81 -9.61 -8.89 9.96
CA LEU A 81 -10.94 -8.44 9.55
C LEU A 81 -11.69 -7.85 10.73
N VAL A 82 -12.14 -6.60 10.61
CA VAL A 82 -13.01 -5.93 11.57
C VAL A 82 -14.36 -5.69 10.92
N ARG A 83 -15.42 -6.26 11.47
CA ARG A 83 -16.79 -6.08 10.97
C ARG A 83 -17.32 -4.73 11.45
N ILE A 84 -17.67 -3.85 10.50
CA ILE A 84 -18.35 -2.59 10.79
C ILE A 84 -19.86 -2.78 10.53
N PRO A 85 -20.73 -2.68 11.54
CA PRO A 85 -22.18 -2.70 11.34
C PRO A 85 -22.61 -1.50 10.47
N LYS A 86 -23.51 -1.73 9.51
CA LYS A 86 -24.15 -0.62 8.77
C LYS A 86 -25.14 0.08 9.71
N LYS A 87 -25.27 1.39 9.53
CA LYS A 87 -26.30 2.15 10.25
C LYS A 87 -27.67 1.77 9.70
N ASP A 88 -28.61 1.38 10.56
CA ASP A 88 -29.99 1.19 10.17
C ASP A 88 -30.61 2.55 9.84
N LEU A 89 -30.99 2.72 8.58
CA LEU A 89 -31.62 3.94 8.05
C LEU A 89 -33.15 3.93 8.20
N SER A 90 -33.72 2.97 8.93
CA SER A 90 -35.16 2.89 9.16
C SER A 90 -35.58 3.76 10.35
N LYS A 91 -36.05 4.97 10.06
CA LYS A 91 -37.04 5.66 10.88
C LYS A 91 -37.88 6.62 10.03
#